data_AF-A0A455UM33-F1
#
_entry.id   AF-A0A455UM33-F1
#
_cell.length_a   1.000
_cell.length_b   1.000
_cell.length_c   1.000
_cell.angle_alpha   90.00
_cell.angle_beta   90.00
_cell.angle_gamma   90.00
#
_symmetry.space_group_name_H-M   'P 1'
#
loop_
_entity.id
_entity.type
_entity.pdbx_description
1 polymer ?
#
loop_
_entity_poly.entity_id
_entity_poly.type
_entity_poly.pdbx_seq_one_letter_code
_entity_poly.pdbx_strand_id
1 'polypeptide(L)'
;MVWHEVPVKPGKYSQQDIAAFADALELSPTPVIGFCRTGTRVAHLWAYSQVSHRPISELVGAAKSAGYDLEPLRESLENQANDN
;
A
#
# COMPACT_ATOMS: atom_id res chain seq x y z
N MET A 1 -9.46 -9.77 -17.29
CA MET A 1 -9.42 -9.60 -15.84
C MET A 1 -8.28 -10.46 -15.33
N VAL A 2 -7.34 -9.88 -14.59
CA VAL A 2 -6.18 -10.59 -14.00
C VAL A 2 -6.35 -10.60 -12.49
N TRP A 3 -5.84 -11.64 -11.84
CA TRP A 3 -5.90 -11.80 -10.39
C TRP A 3 -4.49 -11.91 -9.86
N HIS A 4 -4.19 -11.11 -8.83
CA HIS A 4 -2.93 -11.14 -8.12
C HIS A 4 -3.20 -11.45 -6.65
N GLU A 5 -2.42 -12.37 -6.08
CA GLU A 5 -2.50 -12.73 -4.67
C GLU A 5 -1.22 -12.29 -3.95
N VAL A 6 -1.36 -11.39 -2.98
CA VAL A 6 -0.26 -10.92 -2.14
C VAL A 6 -0.59 -11.25 -0.67
N PRO A 7 -0.30 -12.49 -0.23
CA PRO A 7 -0.70 -12.96 1.09
C PRO A 7 0.19 -12.39 2.20
N VAL A 8 -0.35 -11.45 2.97
CA VAL A 8 0.39 -10.78 4.06
C VAL A 8 -0.25 -10.91 5.44
N LYS A 9 0.59 -10.89 6.46
CA LYS A 9 0.18 -10.77 7.87
C LYS A 9 -0.16 -9.30 8.18
N PRO A 10 -1.24 -9.01 8.92
CA PRO A 10 -1.56 -7.64 9.32
C PRO A 10 -0.40 -6.98 10.06
N GLY A 11 -0.03 -5.77 9.64
CA GLY A 11 1.02 -4.96 10.27
C GLY A 11 2.45 -5.49 10.12
N LYS A 12 2.67 -6.52 9.31
CA LYS A 12 3.99 -7.08 9.01
C LYS A 12 4.14 -7.23 7.51
N TYR A 13 4.80 -6.26 6.88
CA TYR A 13 5.05 -6.22 5.44
C TYR A 13 6.54 -6.20 5.22
N SER A 14 7.06 -7.17 4.48
CA SER A 14 8.44 -7.18 4.02
C SER A 14 8.61 -6.35 2.75
N GLN A 15 9.84 -6.01 2.38
CA GLN A 15 10.12 -5.37 1.09
C GLN A 15 9.63 -6.20 -0.09
N GLN A 16 9.66 -7.53 0.03
CA GLN A 16 9.15 -8.43 -1.00
C GLN A 16 7.63 -8.33 -1.14
N ASP A 17 6.89 -8.17 -0.03
CA ASP A 17 5.45 -7.98 -0.06
C ASP A 17 5.06 -6.65 -0.69
N ILE A 18 5.81 -5.58 -0.36
CA ILE A 18 5.59 -4.23 -0.91
C ILE A 18 5.88 -4.21 -2.41
N ALA A 19 6.99 -4.80 -2.84
CA ALA A 19 7.35 -4.93 -4.25
C ALA A 19 6.33 -5.77 -5.02
N ALA A 20 5.94 -6.93 -4.50
CA ALA A 20 4.93 -7.78 -5.14
C ALA A 20 3.58 -7.05 -5.30
N PHE A 21 3.21 -6.20 -4.34
CA PHE A 21 2.00 -5.37 -4.45
C PHE A 21 2.16 -4.25 -5.49
N ALA A 22 3.31 -3.59 -5.55
CA ALA A 22 3.62 -2.58 -6.55
C ALA A 22 3.55 -3.17 -7.98
N ASP A 23 4.19 -4.32 -8.20
CA ASP A 23 4.15 -5.06 -9.47
C ASP A 23 2.72 -5.44 -9.84
N ALA A 24 1.92 -5.91 -8.88
CA ALA A 24 0.52 -6.25 -9.11
C ALA A 24 -0.31 -5.04 -9.56
N LEU A 25 -0.04 -3.85 -9.00
CA LEU A 25 -0.70 -2.61 -9.43
C LEU A 25 -0.29 -2.21 -10.85
N GLU A 26 1.00 -2.29 -11.19
CA GLU A 26 1.53 -1.89 -12.49
C GLU A 26 1.09 -2.83 -13.63
N LEU A 27 1.09 -4.15 -13.36
CA LEU A 27 0.73 -5.17 -14.35
C LEU A 27 -0.78 -5.31 -14.55
N SER A 28 -1.59 -4.71 -13.67
CA SER A 28 -3.05 -4.80 -13.75
C SER A 28 -3.65 -3.76 -14.70
N PRO A 29 -4.60 -4.14 -15.57
CA PRO A 29 -5.36 -3.18 -16.35
C PRO A 29 -6.29 -2.36 -15.44
N THR A 30 -6.35 -1.05 -15.66
CA THR A 30 -7.21 -0.15 -14.89
C THR A 30 -8.68 -0.22 -15.32
N PRO A 31 -9.65 -0.06 -14.40
CA PRO A 31 -9.49 0.20 -12.96
C PRO A 31 -9.15 -1.07 -12.14
N VAL A 32 -8.35 -0.89 -11.09
CA VAL A 32 -7.93 -1.96 -10.17
C VAL A 32 -8.78 -1.95 -8.89
N ILE A 33 -9.20 -3.12 -8.42
CA ILE A 33 -9.87 -3.30 -7.12
C ILE A 33 -8.97 -4.17 -6.24
N GLY A 34 -8.51 -3.62 -5.12
CA GLY A 34 -7.82 -4.36 -4.08
C GLY A 34 -8.73 -4.58 -2.87
N PHE A 35 -8.74 -5.78 -2.30
CA PHE A 35 -9.52 -6.08 -1.09
C PHE A 35 -8.77 -7.00 -0.13
N CYS A 36 -9.16 -6.93 1.13
CA CYS A 36 -8.85 -7.92 2.16
C CYS A 36 -10.05 -7.98 3.13
N ARG A 37 -9.96 -8.71 4.25
CA ARG A 37 -11.06 -8.79 5.24
C ARG A 37 -11.67 -7.43 5.65
N THR A 38 -10.85 -6.40 5.86
CA THR A 38 -11.30 -5.06 6.29
C THR A 38 -10.78 -3.93 5.38
N GLY A 39 -10.14 -4.27 4.26
CA GLY A 39 -9.42 -3.32 3.38
C GLY A 39 -8.10 -2.73 3.93
N THR A 40 -7.88 -2.74 5.25
CA THR A 40 -6.70 -2.16 5.91
C THR A 40 -5.35 -2.58 5.30
N ARG A 41 -5.15 -3.87 5.03
CA ARG A 41 -3.87 -4.37 4.45
C ARG A 41 -3.60 -3.82 3.06
N VAL A 42 -4.65 -3.65 2.26
CA VAL A 42 -4.53 -3.09 0.90
C VAL A 42 -4.19 -1.61 0.99
N ALA A 43 -4.84 -0.86 1.88
CA ALA A 43 -4.51 0.54 2.12
C ALA A 43 -3.06 0.72 2.59
N HIS A 44 -2.59 -0.15 3.50
CA HIS A 44 -1.21 -0.13 3.96
C HIS A 44 -0.22 -0.43 2.84
N LEU A 45 -0.36 -1.57 2.13
CA LEU A 45 0.55 -1.96 1.04
C LEU A 45 0.53 -0.94 -0.10
N TRP A 46 -0.65 -0.38 -0.41
CA TRP A 46 -0.76 0.74 -1.35
C TRP A 46 0.11 1.91 -0.88
N ALA A 47 -0.05 2.39 0.35
CA ALA A 47 0.77 3.49 0.85
C ALA A 47 2.27 3.18 0.77
N TYR A 48 2.72 2.02 1.24
CA TYR A 48 4.12 1.60 1.15
C TYR A 48 4.64 1.54 -0.30
N SER A 49 3.84 1.05 -1.26
CA SER A 49 4.24 1.01 -2.67
C SER A 49 4.31 2.40 -3.33
N GLN A 50 3.66 3.41 -2.74
CA GLN A 50 3.52 4.73 -3.35
C GLN A 50 4.43 5.80 -2.73
N VAL A 51 5.12 5.53 -1.60
CA VAL A 51 5.92 6.56 -0.91
C VAL A 51 7.05 7.15 -1.77
N SER A 52 7.58 6.39 -2.73
CA SER A 52 8.60 6.88 -3.68
C SER A 52 8.01 7.72 -4.82
N HIS A 53 6.69 7.70 -4.99
CA HIS A 53 5.99 8.33 -6.11
C HIS A 53 5.20 9.58 -5.68
N ARG A 54 4.83 9.66 -4.39
CA ARG A 54 3.94 10.71 -3.86
C ARG A 54 4.33 11.11 -2.45
N PRO A 55 4.07 12.37 -2.04
CA PRO A 55 4.28 12.79 -0.67
C PRO A 55 3.45 11.95 0.31
N ILE A 56 4.05 11.57 1.44
CA ILE A 56 3.36 10.79 2.49
C ILE A 56 2.09 11.49 2.98
N SER A 57 2.07 12.82 3.03
CA SER A 57 0.88 13.59 3.40
C SER A 57 -0.29 13.37 2.44
N GLU A 58 -0.03 13.22 1.13
CA GLU A 58 -1.06 12.91 0.13
C GLU A 58 -1.61 11.49 0.35
N LEU A 59 -0.71 10.53 0.58
CA LEU A 59 -1.09 9.13 0.82
C LEU A 59 -1.97 8.98 2.08
N VAL A 60 -1.58 9.64 3.16
CA VAL A 60 -2.36 9.68 4.41
C VAL A 60 -3.72 10.35 4.17
N GLY A 61 -3.75 11.46 3.44
CA GLY A 61 -5.00 12.15 3.11
C GLY A 61 -5.95 11.27 2.30
N ALA A 62 -5.45 10.64 1.24
CA ALA A 62 -6.22 9.75 0.38
C ALA A 62 -6.76 8.52 1.14
N ALA A 63 -5.93 7.88 1.97
CA ALA A 63 -6.34 6.75 2.78
C ALA A 63 -7.42 7.15 3.80
N LYS A 64 -7.26 8.32 4.45
CA LYS A 64 -8.26 8.86 5.38
C LYS A 64 -9.60 9.13 4.69
N SER A 65 -9.58 9.70 3.49
CA SER A 65 -10.79 9.88 2.67
C SER A 65 -11.46 8.55 2.29
N ALA A 66 -10.70 7.47 2.21
CA ALA A 66 -11.20 6.11 2.00
C ALA A 66 -11.58 5.37 3.30
N GLY A 67 -11.47 6.03 4.47
CA GLY A 67 -11.83 5.45 5.77
C GLY A 67 -10.72 4.62 6.45
N TYR A 68 -9.47 4.79 6.02
CA TYR A 68 -8.31 4.10 6.60
C TYR A 68 -7.36 5.08 7.29
N ASP A 69 -6.96 4.76 8.52
CA ASP A 69 -5.98 5.55 9.26
C ASP A 69 -4.56 5.01 9.02
N LEU A 70 -3.71 5.86 8.45
CA LEU A 70 -2.29 5.57 8.21
C LEU A 70 -1.36 6.36 9.15
N GLU A 71 -1.88 7.23 10.02
CA GLU A 71 -1.04 7.98 10.96
C GLU A 71 -0.13 7.09 11.81
N PRO A 72 -0.59 5.93 12.34
CA PRO A 72 0.29 5.03 13.09
C PRO A 72 1.45 4.45 12.28
N LEU A 73 1.42 4.54 10.94
CA LEU A 73 2.45 4.03 10.04
C LEU A 73 3.38 5.12 9.51
N ARG A 74 3.17 6.40 9.87
CA ARG A 74 3.89 7.53 9.30
C ARG A 74 5.41 7.37 9.35
N GLU A 75 5.96 7.05 10.51
CA GLU A 75 7.42 6.85 10.69
C GLU A 75 7.92 5.69 9.81
N SER A 76 7.18 4.59 9.71
CA SER A 76 7.57 3.46 8.88
C SER A 76 7.47 3.78 7.37
N LEU A 77 6.53 4.63 6.96
CA LEU A 77 6.42 5.12 5.59
C LEU A 77 7.57 6.07 5.24
N GLU A 78 8.01 6.90 6.19
CA GLU A 78 9.19 7.75 6.04
C GLU A 78 10.47 6.92 5.89
N ASN A 79 10.63 5.88 6.71
CA ASN A 79 11.74 4.93 6.55
C ASN A 79 11.72 4.24 5.18
N GLN A 80 10.55 3.75 4.76
CA GLN A 80 10.39 3.15 3.42
C GLN A 80 10.76 4.11 2.28
N ALA A 81 10.45 5.39 2.42
CA ALA A 81 10.78 6.40 1.41
C ALA A 81 12.29 6.65 1.31
N ASN A 82 13.03 6.44 2.40
CA ASN A 82 14.49 6.61 2.44
C ASN A 82 15.25 5.34 2.02
N ASP A 83 14.63 4.16 2.16
CA ASP A 83 15.22 2.85 1.82
C ASP A 83 15.13 2.48 0.32
N ASN A 84 14.34 3.23 -0.45
CA ASN A 84 14.13 3.07 -1.90
C ASN A 84 14.99 4.07 -2.70
#